data_AF-A0A1J9P8Y7-F1
#
_entry.id   AF-A0A1J9P8Y7-F1
#
_cell.length_a   1.000
_cell.length_b   1.000
_cell.length_c   1.000
_cell.angle_alpha   90.00
_cell.angle_beta   90.00
_cell.angle_gamma   90.00
#
_symmetry.space_group_name_H-M   'P 1'
#
loop_
_entity.id
_entity.type
_entity.pdbx_description
1 polymer ?
#
loop_
_entity_poly.entity_id
_entity_poly.type
_entity_poly.pdbx_seq_one_letter_code
_entity_poly.pdbx_strand_id
1 'polypeptide(L)'
;MNQQACEEAKAGLDAYYKVAVKTFVDNVCRQVIERNLVRKLQRIFTPEMILQFDLENVSSIASEPGSRQDRRKGLKMLESGLRESLVELGM
;
A
#
# COMPACT_ATOMS: atom_id res chain seq x y z
N MET A 1 -24.72 -22.72 -52.03
CA MET A 1 -23.88 -21.50 -52.11
C MET A 1 -24.07 -20.58 -50.90
N ASN A 2 -25.29 -20.35 -50.42
CA ASN A 2 -25.53 -19.46 -49.26
C ASN A 2 -24.98 -19.99 -47.91
N GLN A 3 -25.03 -21.31 -47.69
CA GLN A 3 -24.55 -21.91 -46.44
C GLN A 3 -23.03 -21.77 -46.26
N GLN A 4 -22.26 -22.09 -47.31
CA GLN A 4 -20.80 -21.96 -47.34
C GLN A 4 -20.37 -20.52 -47.01
N ALA A 5 -21.02 -19.53 -47.63
CA ALA A 5 -20.72 -18.12 -47.38
C ALA A 5 -21.03 -17.71 -45.93
N CYS A 6 -22.13 -18.23 -45.34
CA CYS A 6 -22.44 -18.00 -43.93
C CYS A 6 -21.40 -18.62 -42.99
N GLU A 7 -20.93 -19.83 -43.29
CA GLU A 7 -19.91 -20.53 -42.49
C GLU A 7 -18.56 -19.81 -42.54
N GLU A 8 -18.15 -19.34 -43.71
CA GLU A 8 -16.93 -18.54 -43.88
C GLU A 8 -17.02 -17.20 -43.15
N ALA A 9 -18.16 -16.50 -43.24
CA ALA A 9 -18.38 -15.25 -42.51
C ALA A 9 -18.30 -15.46 -40.99
N LYS A 10 -18.88 -16.56 -40.48
CA LYS A 10 -18.80 -16.93 -39.07
C LYS A 10 -17.36 -17.20 -38.64
N ALA A 11 -16.61 -17.99 -39.41
CA ALA A 11 -15.21 -18.28 -39.10
C ALA A 11 -14.35 -17.00 -39.07
N GLY A 12 -14.62 -16.05 -39.98
CA GLY A 12 -13.99 -14.73 -39.98
C GLY A 12 -14.29 -13.91 -38.72
N LEU A 13 -15.54 -13.90 -38.29
CA LEU A 13 -15.96 -13.22 -37.06
C LEU A 13 -15.34 -13.85 -35.80
N ASP A 14 -15.31 -15.18 -35.73
CA ASP A 14 -14.70 -15.91 -34.61
C ASP A 14 -13.19 -15.62 -34.52
N ALA A 15 -12.50 -15.58 -35.66
CA ALA A 15 -11.09 -15.22 -35.73
C ALA A 15 -10.84 -13.77 -35.29
N TYR A 16 -11.66 -12.83 -35.76
CA TYR A 16 -11.61 -11.42 -35.35
C TYR A 16 -11.83 -11.27 -33.84
N TYR A 17 -12.90 -11.88 -33.33
CA TYR A 17 -13.28 -11.79 -31.92
C TYR A 17 -12.18 -12.33 -31.00
N LYS A 18 -11.53 -13.44 -31.39
CA LYS A 18 -10.39 -14.02 -30.65
C LYS A 18 -9.24 -13.03 -30.45
N VAL A 19 -8.99 -12.15 -31.40
CA VAL A 19 -7.94 -11.12 -31.31
C VAL A 19 -8.45 -9.89 -30.55
N ALA A 20 -9.68 -9.46 -30.83
CA ALA A 20 -10.31 -8.31 -30.19
C ALA A 20 -10.43 -8.49 -28.67
N VAL A 21 -10.85 -9.67 -28.18
CA VAL A 21 -10.94 -9.95 -26.74
C VAL A 21 -9.59 -9.85 -26.04
N LYS A 22 -8.54 -10.41 -26.64
CA LYS A 22 -7.19 -10.32 -26.06
C LYS A 22 -6.73 -8.88 -25.96
N THR A 23 -6.95 -8.11 -27.03
CA THR A 23 -6.61 -6.69 -27.08
C THR A 23 -7.40 -5.89 -26.05
N PHE A 24 -8.68 -6.20 -25.86
CA PHE A 24 -9.50 -5.56 -24.84
C PHE A 24 -8.97 -5.84 -23.43
N VAL A 25 -8.71 -7.10 -23.09
CA VAL A 25 -8.17 -7.49 -21.78
C VAL A 25 -6.83 -6.82 -21.52
N ASP A 26 -5.91 -6.85 -22.49
CA ASP A 26 -4.61 -6.19 -22.40
C ASP A 26 -4.74 -4.68 -22.17
N ASN A 27 -5.65 -4.02 -22.88
CA ASN A 27 -5.86 -2.58 -22.76
C ASN A 27 -6.48 -2.23 -21.41
N VAL A 28 -7.43 -3.01 -20.90
CA VAL A 28 -8.01 -2.79 -19.56
C VAL A 28 -6.92 -2.94 -18.51
N CYS A 29 -6.12 -4.01 -18.56
CA CYS A 29 -5.03 -4.24 -17.61
C CYS A 29 -4.01 -3.08 -17.63
N ARG A 30 -3.47 -2.73 -18.79
CA ARG A 30 -2.42 -1.69 -18.87
C ARG A 30 -2.96 -0.28 -18.66
N GLN A 31 -4.04 0.07 -19.34
CA GLN A 31 -4.50 1.47 -19.38
C GLN A 31 -5.41 1.83 -18.23
N VAL A 32 -6.20 0.89 -17.71
CA VAL A 32 -7.08 1.16 -16.58
C VAL A 32 -6.37 0.78 -15.29
N ILE A 33 -6.01 -0.49 -15.14
CA ILE A 33 -5.47 -0.98 -13.86
C ILE A 33 -4.08 -0.41 -13.60
N GLU A 34 -3.10 -0.69 -14.45
CA GLU A 34 -1.71 -0.29 -14.19
C GLU A 34 -1.56 1.24 -14.21
N ARG A 35 -2.04 1.90 -15.27
CA ARG A 35 -1.84 3.35 -15.44
C ARG A 35 -2.67 4.21 -14.50
N ASN A 36 -3.94 3.85 -14.24
CA ASN A 36 -4.83 4.71 -13.45
C ASN A 36 -4.98 4.30 -11.99
N LEU A 37 -4.78 3.04 -11.64
CA LEU A 37 -4.81 2.58 -10.24
C LEU A 37 -3.41 2.39 -9.68
N VAL A 38 -2.63 1.46 -10.24
CA VAL A 38 -1.34 1.03 -9.66
C VAL A 38 -0.31 2.17 -9.68
N ARG A 39 -0.19 2.91 -10.79
CA ARG A 39 0.79 4.00 -10.88
C ARG A 39 0.54 5.12 -9.86
N LYS A 40 -0.72 5.34 -9.44
CA LYS A 40 -1.03 6.32 -8.40
C LYS A 40 -0.50 5.88 -7.04
N LEU A 41 -0.40 4.58 -6.78
CA LEU A 41 0.14 4.03 -5.53
C LEU A 41 1.58 4.48 -5.26
N GLN A 42 2.40 4.70 -6.31
CA GLN A 42 3.76 5.22 -6.11
C GLN A 42 3.80 6.61 -5.46
N ARG A 43 2.70 7.36 -5.52
CA ARG A 43 2.58 8.72 -4.97
C ARG A 43 1.76 8.79 -3.69
N ILE A 44 1.31 7.65 -3.13
CA ILE A 44 0.49 7.64 -1.90
C ILE A 44 1.31 7.85 -0.63
N PHE A 45 2.64 7.83 -0.73
CA PHE A 45 3.52 8.03 0.40
C PHE A 45 4.77 8.79 -0.05
N THR A 46 4.61 10.09 -0.26
CA THR A 46 5.72 10.99 -0.61
C THR A 46 6.05 11.89 0.57
N PRO A 47 7.30 12.40 0.68
CA PRO A 47 7.65 13.40 1.69
C PRO A 47 6.73 14.62 1.67
N GLU A 48 6.28 15.03 0.49
CA GLU A 48 5.33 16.14 0.32
C GLU A 48 3.98 15.86 0.98
N MET A 49 3.48 14.61 0.91
CA MET A 49 2.26 14.21 1.62
C MET A 49 2.47 14.24 3.14
N ILE A 50 3.61 13.75 3.62
CA ILE A 50 3.92 13.76 5.07
C ILE A 50 3.98 15.20 5.59
N LEU A 51 4.53 16.13 4.80
CA LEU A 51 4.57 17.56 5.14
C LEU A 51 3.18 18.21 5.20
N GLN A 52 2.17 17.60 4.58
CA GLN A 52 0.77 18.07 4.62
C GLN A 52 -0.01 17.53 5.82
N PHE A 53 0.57 16.65 6.64
CA PHE A 53 -0.12 16.14 7.82
C PHE A 53 -0.24 17.23 8.88
N ASP A 54 -1.43 17.32 9.48
CA ASP A 54 -1.64 18.14 10.66
C ASP A 54 -0.96 17.52 11.89
N LEU A 55 -0.85 18.32 12.95
CA LEU A 55 -0.21 17.90 14.21
C LEU A 55 -0.94 16.71 14.85
N GLU A 56 -2.26 16.61 14.69
CA GLU A 56 -3.05 15.50 15.24
C GLU A 56 -2.70 14.17 14.57
N ASN A 57 -2.63 14.14 13.24
CA ASN A 57 -2.25 12.96 12.47
C ASN A 57 -0.80 12.56 12.75
N VAL A 58 0.12 13.54 12.79
CA VAL A 58 1.52 13.26 13.15
C VAL A 58 1.60 12.68 14.56
N SER A 59 0.89 13.27 15.52
CA SER A 59 0.85 12.77 16.90
C SER A 59 0.27 11.36 16.95
N SER A 60 -0.83 11.08 16.25
CA SER A 60 -1.43 9.74 16.24
C SER A 60 -0.52 8.67 15.62
N ILE A 61 0.25 9.00 14.59
CA ILE A 61 1.16 8.06 13.91
C ILE A 61 2.44 7.85 14.71
N ALA A 62 3.01 8.92 15.27
CA ALA A 62 4.29 8.89 15.98
C ALA A 62 4.15 8.50 17.46
N SER A 63 2.94 8.57 18.03
CA SER A 63 2.73 8.27 19.44
C SER A 63 2.84 6.78 19.74
N GLU A 64 3.49 6.47 20.86
CA GLU A 64 3.47 5.14 21.45
C GLU A 64 2.05 4.81 21.97
N PRO A 65 1.58 3.56 21.84
CA PRO A 65 0.39 3.10 22.54
C PRO A 65 0.55 3.26 24.06
N GLY A 66 -0.53 3.57 24.77
CA GLY A 66 -0.51 3.84 26.22
C GLY A 66 0.18 2.74 27.04
N SER A 67 -0.05 1.47 26.70
CA SER A 67 0.62 0.34 27.37
C SER A 67 2.14 0.38 27.28
N ARG A 68 2.69 0.84 26.15
CA ARG A 68 4.15 1.03 25.98
C ARG A 68 4.64 2.24 26.76
N GLN A 69 3.87 3.31 26.80
CA GLN A 69 4.19 4.49 27.59
C GLN A 69 4.30 4.15 29.08
N ASP A 70 3.33 3.39 29.61
CA ASP A 70 3.32 2.98 31.02
C ASP A 70 4.46 2.02 31.35
N ARG A 71 4.74 1.06 30.46
CA ARG A 71 5.90 0.18 30.60
C ARG A 71 7.21 0.97 30.62
N ARG A 72 7.37 1.95 29.71
CA ARG A 72 8.55 2.81 29.65
C ARG A 72 8.72 3.63 30.92
N LYS A 73 7.63 4.19 31.48
CA LYS A 73 7.67 4.90 32.77
C LYS A 73 8.14 3.97 33.90
N GLY A 74 7.58 2.76 34.00
CA GLY A 74 7.98 1.78 35.00
C GLY A 74 9.46 1.39 34.90
N LEU A 75 9.95 1.15 33.68
CA LEU A 75 11.37 0.83 33.45
C LEU A 75 12.30 1.98 33.79
N LYS A 76 11.93 3.24 33.48
CA LYS A 76 12.73 4.42 33.86
C LYS A 76 12.85 4.59 35.37
N MET A 77 11.78 4.31 36.13
CA MET A 77 11.83 4.33 37.60
C MET A 77 12.75 3.24 38.15
N LEU A 78 12.70 2.04 37.57
CA LEU A 78 13.60 0.96 37.96
C LEU A 78 15.06 1.30 37.63
N GLU A 79 15.32 1.86 36.46
CA GLU A 79 16.65 2.31 36.05
C GLU A 79 17.21 3.36 37.01
N SER A 80 16.42 4.38 37.37
CA SER A 80 16.88 5.41 38.30
C SER A 80 17.18 4.82 39.68
N GLY A 81 16.30 3.96 40.21
CA GLY A 81 16.54 3.30 41.49
C GLY A 81 17.80 2.43 41.47
N LEU A 82 18.04 1.69 40.39
CA LEU A 82 19.27 0.89 40.25
C LEU A 82 20.52 1.77 40.17
N ARG A 83 20.46 2.89 39.46
CA ARG A 83 21.59 3.85 39.38
C ARG A 83 21.90 4.46 40.75
N GLU A 84 20.87 4.84 41.50
CA GLU A 84 21.04 5.38 42.86
C GLU A 84 21.69 4.34 43.78
N SER A 85 21.20 3.10 43.77
CA SER A 85 21.79 2.02 44.58
C SER A 85 23.24 1.71 44.20
N LEU A 86 23.60 1.78 42.92
CA LEU A 86 25.00 1.59 42.48
C LEU A 86 25.91 2.68 43.05
N VAL A 87 25.47 3.94 43.03
CA VAL A 87 26.21 5.07 43.60
C VAL A 87 26.34 4.92 45.12
N GLU A 88 25.30 4.49 45.82
CA GLU A 88 25.34 4.22 47.27
C GLU A 88 26.30 3.08 47.64
N LEU A 89 26.45 2.09 46.75
CA LEU A 89 27.39 0.97 46.89
C LEU A 89 28.85 1.34 46.56
N GLY A 90 29.12 2.59 46.17
CA GLY A 90 30.46 3.09 45.87
C GLY A 90 31.06 2.55 44.57
N MET A 91 30.23 2.10 43.64
CA MET A 91 30.61 1.71 42.27
C MET A 91 30.31 2.80 41.26
#